data_AF-A0A2P9AVN4-F1
#
_entry.id   AF-A0A2P9AVN4-F1
#
_cell.length_a   1.000
_cell.length_b   1.000
_cell.length_c   1.000
_cell.angle_alpha   90.00
_cell.angle_beta   90.00
_cell.angle_gamma   90.00
#
_symmetry.space_group_name_H-M   'P 1'
#
loop_
_entity.id
_entity.type
_entity.pdbx_description
1 polymer ?
#
loop_
_entity_poly.entity_id
_entity_poly.type
_entity_poly.pdbx_seq_one_letter_code
_entity_poly.pdbx_strand_id
1 'polypeptide(L)'
;MSKAKWLVAALVPGLKRQPLKKIDADAPALLKLLQHWRDEAGRAGHTVQRIAVAYEAAGDGFWLARWLRAHGIEAYAIHPSRPIASIPSF
;
A
#
# COMPACT_ATOMS: atom_id res chain seq x y z
N MET A 1 -4.04 22.19 9.92
CA MET A 1 -3.20 20.99 9.85
C MET A 1 -2.87 20.71 8.39
N SER A 2 -1.59 20.76 8.02
CA SER A 2 -1.15 20.44 6.65
C SER A 2 -1.59 19.01 6.31
N LYS A 3 -2.52 18.84 5.36
CA LYS A 3 -2.93 17.52 4.89
C LYS A 3 -1.79 16.95 4.07
N ALA A 4 -0.94 16.15 4.69
CA ALA A 4 0.02 15.34 3.95
C ALA A 4 -0.74 14.56 2.87
N LYS A 5 -0.24 14.60 1.64
CA LYS A 5 -0.77 13.78 0.55
C LYS A 5 0.10 12.54 0.46
N TRP A 6 -0.52 11.37 0.41
CA TRP A 6 0.19 10.11 0.16
C TRP A 6 0.23 9.83 -1.34
N LEU A 7 1.39 9.41 -1.81
CA LEU A 7 1.58 8.85 -3.14
C LEU A 7 1.52 7.32 -3.01
N VAL A 8 0.57 6.70 -3.70
CA VAL A 8 0.35 5.25 -3.64
C VAL A 8 0.52 4.68 -5.04
N ALA A 9 1.50 3.79 -5.19
CA ALA A 9 1.70 2.99 -6.40
C ALA A 9 1.33 1.53 -6.09
N ALA A 10 0.84 0.80 -7.07
CA ALA A 10 0.65 -0.65 -6.93
C ALA A 10 1.10 -1.43 -8.16
N LEU A 11 1.52 -2.67 -7.90
CA LEU A 11 1.65 -3.71 -8.90
C LEU A 11 0.40 -4.57 -8.82
N VAL A 12 -0.45 -4.48 -9.83
CA VAL A 12 -1.75 -5.15 -9.83
C VAL A 12 -1.80 -6.12 -11.01
N PRO A 13 -1.99 -7.42 -10.78
CA PRO A 13 -2.13 -8.40 -11.85
C PRO A 13 -3.26 -8.02 -12.81
N GLY A 14 -3.03 -8.16 -14.12
CA GLY A 14 -4.01 -7.82 -15.16
C GLY A 14 -4.04 -6.36 -15.59
N LEU A 15 -3.40 -5.45 -14.84
CA LEU A 15 -3.23 -4.06 -15.25
C LEU A 15 -1.91 -3.87 -16.00
N LYS A 16 -2.00 -3.45 -17.27
CA LYS A 16 -0.83 -3.16 -18.12
C LYS A 16 0.03 -2.00 -17.61
N ARG A 17 -0.54 -1.13 -16.77
CA ARG A 17 0.15 0.02 -16.17
C ARG A 17 0.02 -0.06 -14.66
N GLN A 18 1.11 0.25 -13.98
CA GLN A 18 1.14 0.37 -12.52
C GLN A 18 0.35 1.62 -12.12
N PRO A 19 -0.80 1.48 -11.43
CA PRO A 19 -1.58 2.64 -11.04
C PRO A 19 -0.81 3.47 -10.00
N LEU A 20 -0.77 4.79 -10.22
CA LEU A 20 -0.17 5.77 -9.31
C LEU A 20 -1.23 6.80 -8.92
N LYS A 21 -1.54 6.90 -7.63
CA LYS A 21 -2.61 7.78 -7.14
C LYS A 21 -2.13 8.63 -5.97
N LYS A 22 -2.51 9.90 -5.99
CA LYS A 22 -2.33 10.82 -4.85
C LYS A 22 -3.62 10.86 -4.05
N ILE A 23 -3.55 10.54 -2.76
CA ILE A 23 -4.68 10.60 -1.84
C ILE A 23 -4.33 11.50 -0.65
N ASP A 24 -5.33 11.96 0.09
CA ASP A 24 -5.09 12.51 1.43
C ASP A 24 -4.51 11.43 2.34
N ALA A 25 -3.72 11.84 3.34
CA ALA A 25 -3.19 10.96 4.38
C ALA A 25 -4.30 10.42 5.30
N ASP A 26 -5.11 9.52 4.73
CA ASP A 26 -6.31 8.94 5.32
C ASP A 26 -6.28 7.41 5.11
N ALA A 27 -6.15 6.66 6.21
CA ALA A 27 -6.04 5.21 6.19
C ALA A 27 -7.28 4.51 5.60
N PRO A 28 -8.52 4.90 5.97
CA PRO A 28 -9.73 4.49 5.26
C PRO A 28 -9.69 4.70 3.73
N ALA A 29 -9.21 5.86 3.27
CA ALA A 29 -9.09 6.12 1.83
C ALA A 29 -8.07 5.20 1.15
N LEU A 30 -6.95 4.91 1.82
CA LEU A 30 -5.96 3.93 1.36
C LEU A 30 -6.58 2.52 1.26
N LEU A 31 -7.31 2.07 2.28
CA LEU A 31 -7.96 0.75 2.27
C LEU A 31 -8.96 0.60 1.11
N LYS A 32 -9.79 1.62 0.89
CA LYS A 32 -10.74 1.63 -0.25
C LYS A 32 -10.01 1.54 -1.58
N LEU A 33 -8.89 2.24 -1.72
CA LEU A 33 -8.08 2.19 -2.94
C LEU A 33 -7.49 0.79 -3.20
N LEU A 34 -6.97 0.14 -2.15
CA LEU A 34 -6.39 -1.20 -2.27
C LEU A 34 -7.46 -2.25 -2.62
N GLN A 35 -8.65 -2.16 -2.02
CA GLN A 35 -9.77 -3.04 -2.35
C GLN A 35 -10.23 -2.83 -3.80
N HIS A 36 -10.30 -1.58 -4.26
CA HIS A 36 -10.66 -1.27 -5.63
C HIS A 36 -9.68 -1.91 -6.64
N TRP A 37 -8.38 -1.83 -6.40
CA TRP A 37 -7.38 -2.47 -7.25
C TRP A 37 -7.45 -4.00 -7.21
N ARG A 38 -7.76 -4.59 -6.06
CA ARG A 38 -8.04 -6.03 -5.97
C ARG A 38 -9.24 -6.41 -6.85
N ASP A 39 -10.31 -5.63 -6.80
CA ASP A 39 -11.52 -5.90 -7.59
C ASP A 39 -11.25 -5.72 -9.09
N GLU A 40 -10.41 -4.76 -9.48
CA GLU A 40 -9.94 -4.61 -10.87
C GLU A 40 -9.14 -5.82 -11.35
N ALA A 41 -8.21 -6.32 -10.53
CA ALA A 41 -7.48 -7.56 -10.83
C ALA A 41 -8.45 -8.75 -10.99
N GLY A 42 -9.43 -8.87 -10.09
CA GLY A 42 -10.47 -9.90 -10.15
C GLY A 42 -11.28 -9.82 -11.45
N ARG A 43 -11.68 -8.62 -11.87
CA ARG A 43 -12.36 -8.39 -13.16
C ARG A 43 -11.49 -8.73 -14.36
N ALA A 44 -10.17 -8.57 -14.25
CA ALA A 44 -9.21 -8.99 -15.26
C ALA A 44 -8.92 -10.51 -15.24
N GLY A 45 -9.60 -11.29 -14.38
CA GLY A 45 -9.43 -12.74 -14.27
C GLY A 45 -8.28 -13.17 -13.35
N HIS A 46 -7.69 -12.24 -12.59
CA HIS A 46 -6.61 -12.53 -11.65
C HIS A 46 -7.11 -12.55 -10.21
N THR A 47 -7.01 -13.71 -9.55
CA THR A 47 -7.37 -13.83 -8.12
C THR A 47 -6.23 -13.31 -7.26
N VAL A 48 -6.43 -12.18 -6.58
CA VAL A 48 -5.45 -11.61 -5.65
C VAL A 48 -5.65 -12.25 -4.27
N GLN A 49 -4.74 -13.16 -3.91
CA GLN A 49 -4.78 -13.84 -2.61
C GLN A 49 -4.22 -13.00 -1.47
N ARG A 50 -3.31 -12.07 -1.78
CA ARG A 50 -2.59 -11.26 -0.78
C ARG A 50 -2.41 -9.84 -1.30
N ILE A 51 -2.51 -8.87 -0.40
CA ILE A 51 -2.17 -7.47 -0.65
C ILE A 51 -1.05 -7.11 0.31
N ALA A 52 0.07 -6.63 -0.25
CA ALA A 52 1.20 -6.11 0.51
C ALA A 52 1.40 -4.62 0.24
N VAL A 53 1.68 -3.85 1.29
CA VAL A 53 1.90 -2.40 1.24
C VAL A 53 3.23 -2.08 1.90
N ALA A 54 4.12 -1.44 1.16
CA ALA A 54 5.34 -0.86 1.69
C ALA A 54 5.22 0.68 1.69
N TYR A 55 5.58 1.34 2.78
CA TYR A 55 5.51 2.80 2.90
C TYR A 55 6.61 3.36 3.78
N GLU A 56 7.01 4.60 3.52
CA GLU A 56 7.95 5.31 4.38
C GLU A 56 7.26 5.80 5.65
N ALA A 57 7.77 5.38 6.80
CA ALA A 57 7.27 5.83 8.09
C ALA A 57 8.14 6.96 8.62
N ALA A 58 7.53 8.15 8.76
CA ALA A 58 8.06 9.24 9.57
C ALA A 58 7.30 9.28 10.91
N GLY A 59 8.00 9.19 12.04
CA GLY A 59 7.39 9.17 13.38
C GLY A 59 6.57 7.90 13.66
N ASP A 60 5.34 8.05 14.17
CA ASP A 60 4.42 6.98 14.59
C ASP A 60 3.86 6.11 13.43
N GLY A 61 4.50 6.08 12.27
CA GLY A 61 4.03 5.34 11.09
C GLY A 61 3.76 3.85 11.35
N PHE A 62 4.24 3.26 12.45
CA PHE A 62 3.90 1.92 12.91
C PHE A 62 2.40 1.70 13.20
N TRP A 63 1.64 2.74 13.56
CA TRP A 63 0.20 2.59 13.80
C TRP A 63 -0.52 2.15 12.52
N LEU A 64 -0.09 2.66 11.36
CA LEU A 64 -0.69 2.32 10.06
C LEU A 64 -0.43 0.87 9.71
N ALA A 65 0.77 0.34 9.98
CA ALA A 65 1.08 -1.07 9.77
C ALA A 65 0.19 -1.96 10.64
N ARG A 66 -0.02 -1.60 11.91
CA ARG A 66 -0.92 -2.33 12.78
C ARG A 66 -2.37 -2.30 12.27
N TRP A 67 -2.82 -1.12 11.83
CA TRP A 67 -4.18 -0.95 11.32
C TRP A 67 -4.42 -1.73 10.01
N LEU A 68 -3.45 -1.73 9.09
CA LEU A 68 -3.52 -2.49 7.84
C LEU A 68 -3.52 -4.01 8.09
N ARG A 69 -2.66 -4.49 9.00
CA ARG A 69 -2.63 -5.91 9.38
C ARG A 69 -3.95 -6.39 9.99
N ALA A 70 -4.61 -5.55 10.80
CA ALA A 70 -5.94 -5.85 11.32
C ALA A 70 -7.00 -6.02 10.21
N HIS A 71 -6.77 -5.46 9.03
CA HIS A 71 -7.62 -5.61 7.84
C HIS A 71 -7.11 -6.70 6.87
N GLY A 72 -6.17 -7.55 7.32
CA GLY A 72 -5.61 -8.64 6.51
C GLY A 72 -4.63 -8.18 5.42
N ILE A 73 -4.10 -6.96 5.53
CA ILE A 73 -3.11 -6.41 4.59
C ILE A 73 -1.72 -6.54 5.20
N GLU A 74 -0.80 -7.14 4.45
CA GLU A 74 0.61 -7.18 4.84
C GLU A 74 1.19 -5.78 4.72
N ALA A 75 1.80 -5.28 5.79
CA ALA A 75 2.30 -3.91 5.86
C ALA A 75 3.76 -3.86 6.32
N TYR A 76 4.57 -3.14 5.54
CA TYR A 76 6.02 -2.98 5.70
C TYR A 76 6.37 -1.50 5.80
N ALA A 77 6.75 -1.05 6.99
CA ALA A 77 7.20 0.31 7.21
C ALA A 77 8.71 0.42 6.93
N ILE A 78 9.09 1.25 5.96
CA ILE A 78 10.48 1.57 5.63
C ILE A 78 10.86 2.79 6.47
N HIS A 79 11.85 2.64 7.34
CA HIS A 79 12.41 3.76 8.10
C HIS A 79 13.64 4.29 7.34
N PRO A 80 13.83 5.63 7.25
CA PRO A 80 14.94 6.23 6.50
C PRO A 80 16.34 5.89 7.05
N SER A 81 16.44 5.14 8.15
CA SER A 81 17.72 4.70 8.73
C SER A 81 18.22 3.33 8.25
N ARG A 82 17.59 2.66 7.27
CA ARG A 82 18.03 1.33 6.81
C ARG A 82 18.80 1.36 5.48
N PRO A 83 20.00 0.76 5.40
CA PRO A 83 20.74 0.63 4.14
C PRO A 83 20.00 -0.29 3.15
N ILE A 84 20.18 -0.03 1.86
CA ILE A 84 19.38 -0.50 0.71
C ILE A 84 19.36 -2.02 0.47
N ALA A 85 19.99 -2.82 1.35
CA ALA A 85 20.24 -4.26 1.16
C ALA A 85 19.19 -5.19 1.79
N SER A 86 18.04 -4.69 2.25
CA SER A 86 17.02 -5.54 2.94
C SER A 86 15.60 -5.36 2.43
N ILE A 87 15.42 -4.96 1.17
CA ILE A 87 14.09 -5.00 0.54
C ILE A 87 13.87 -6.45 0.05
N PRO A 88 12.89 -7.20 0.57
CA PRO A 88 12.53 -8.49 0.00
C PRO A 88 11.97 -8.27 -1.41
N SER A 89 12.43 -9.06 -2.37
CA SER A 89 11.89 -9.08 -3.73
C SER A 89 10.40 -9.47 -3.68
N PHE A 90 9.54 -8.60 -4.22
CA PHE A 90 8.10 -8.84 -4.40
C PHE A 90 7.83 -9.72 -5.62
#